data_AF-A0A1H1ZM42-F1
#
_entry.id   AF-A0A1H1ZM42-F1
#
_cell.length_a   1.000
_cell.length_b   1.000
_cell.length_c   1.000
_cell.angle_alpha   90.00
_cell.angle_beta   90.00
_cell.angle_gamma   90.00
#
_symmetry.space_group_name_H-M   'P 1'
#
loop_
_entity.id
_entity.type
_entity.pdbx_description
1 polymer ?
#
loop_
_entity_poly.entity_id
_entity_poly.type
_entity_poly.pdbx_seq_one_letter_code
_entity_poly.pdbx_strand_id
1 'polypeptide(L)'
;MRIEQWQIDMAKRTPPPVDAFVQGSTPVISFGDPLTAEVATIGINPSRREFDDGGWLRGPKRRLATLESLGAAPGQTLTHEQARQVVEDCNRYFDEDRNHYCKWFKPLDKLLTAAVGGGYGDGTACHLDLVQWATDPVWGKLADRADKEALLQEGRPHLELLLARSNVRLVLANGRTVIDQLQRIGIVRWQEIGTLPLGLRTCTLLQGQGDDGVRFVGWSTNLQAGRGVSNEFKERLAAAIAPLAAPVVVRDLEPGTSDGRLEVDASGHLPRVLRVVGKEQLTEALRRWYDESDAATVGDVGPFGGRPAIAIDLGDQTAVLNVDTKRSAVAAYLEHARTNGVDAPWRVVANTRGNVNKVIFSDEPAAAAGWYVYLRKPLVEPATL
;
A
#
# COMPACT_ATOMS: atom_id res chain seq x y z
N MET A 1 -8.60 9.46 10.62
CA MET A 1 -7.69 8.98 9.56
C MET A 1 -6.25 9.32 9.94
N ARG A 2 -5.32 8.39 9.78
CA ARG A 2 -3.89 8.62 10.04
C ARG A 2 -3.30 9.35 8.83
N ILE A 3 -2.58 10.44 9.08
CA ILE A 3 -1.83 11.16 8.04
C ILE A 3 -0.40 11.26 8.53
N GLU A 4 0.53 10.82 7.71
CA GLU A 4 1.95 10.83 8.02
C GLU A 4 2.61 12.14 7.58
N GLN A 5 3.70 12.52 8.26
CA GLN A 5 4.42 13.76 7.97
C GLN A 5 4.95 13.79 6.52
N TRP A 6 5.39 12.65 5.97
CA TRP A 6 5.89 12.60 4.60
C TRP A 6 4.81 12.89 3.54
N GLN A 7 3.53 12.63 3.83
CA GLN A 7 2.42 13.00 2.95
C GLN A 7 2.19 14.52 2.98
N ILE A 8 2.28 15.13 4.17
CA ILE A 8 2.21 16.58 4.34
C ILE A 8 3.36 17.27 3.61
N ASP A 9 4.57 16.72 3.74
CA ASP A 9 5.76 17.29 3.09
C ASP A 9 5.64 17.22 1.56
N MET A 10 5.06 16.14 1.02
CA MET A 10 4.72 16.07 -0.41
C MET A 10 3.68 17.13 -0.80
N ALA A 11 2.60 17.26 -0.02
CA ALA A 11 1.53 18.21 -0.31
C ALA A 11 2.00 19.67 -0.32
N LYS A 12 3.07 19.99 0.42
CA LYS A 12 3.69 21.32 0.47
C LYS A 12 4.62 21.63 -0.70
N ARG A 13 5.02 20.64 -1.48
CA ARG A 13 5.93 20.88 -2.61
C ARG A 13 5.29 21.80 -3.63
N THR A 14 6.14 22.52 -4.34
CA THR A 14 5.74 23.28 -5.53
C THR A 14 5.95 22.42 -6.78
N PRO A 15 5.13 22.59 -7.83
CA PRO A 15 5.35 21.88 -9.08
C PRO A 15 6.74 22.22 -9.65
N PRO A 16 7.38 21.30 -10.40
CA PRO A 16 8.58 21.62 -11.15
C PRO A 16 8.29 22.75 -12.15
N PRO A 17 9.32 23.50 -12.61
CA PRO A 17 9.15 24.63 -13.54
C PRO A 17 8.79 24.15 -14.95
N VAL A 18 7.58 23.63 -15.10
CA VAL A 18 7.02 23.05 -16.32
C VAL A 18 5.70 23.76 -16.61
N ASP A 19 5.60 24.39 -17.78
CA ASP A 19 4.44 25.19 -18.17
C ASP A 19 3.15 24.38 -18.31
N ALA A 20 3.28 23.07 -18.55
CA ALA A 20 2.16 22.18 -18.75
C ALA A 20 1.42 21.80 -17.44
N PHE A 21 1.86 22.27 -16.27
CA PHE A 21 1.15 22.06 -15.02
C PHE A 21 -0.22 22.77 -15.00
N VAL A 22 -1.25 22.09 -14.47
CA VAL A 22 -2.57 22.70 -14.28
C VAL A 22 -2.51 23.72 -13.14
N GLN A 23 -2.30 24.99 -13.51
CA GLN A 23 -2.22 26.12 -12.59
C GLN A 23 -3.41 26.16 -11.62
N GLY A 24 -3.16 26.26 -10.33
CA GLY A 24 -4.20 26.28 -9.29
C GLY A 24 -4.61 24.92 -8.73
N SER A 25 -4.16 23.82 -9.34
CA SER A 25 -4.31 22.47 -8.76
C SER A 25 -3.31 22.25 -7.62
N THR A 26 -3.56 21.23 -6.79
CA THR A 26 -2.64 20.75 -5.75
C THR A 26 -2.01 19.44 -6.22
N PRO A 27 -0.88 18.99 -5.63
CA PRO A 27 -0.39 17.65 -5.92
C PRO A 27 -1.42 16.61 -5.45
N VAL A 28 -1.46 15.48 -6.14
CA VAL A 28 -2.28 14.33 -5.76
C VAL A 28 -1.35 13.25 -5.23
N ILE A 29 -1.40 13.01 -3.92
CA ILE A 29 -0.52 12.04 -3.25
C ILE A 29 -0.92 10.61 -3.62
N SER A 30 -2.22 10.39 -3.67
CA SER A 30 -2.87 9.13 -4.02
C SER A 30 -4.36 9.42 -4.27
N PHE A 31 -5.06 8.46 -4.84
CA PHE A 31 -6.51 8.39 -4.76
C PHE A 31 -6.86 7.21 -3.83
N GLY A 32 -7.46 7.48 -2.68
CA GLY A 32 -7.60 6.51 -1.61
C GLY A 32 -6.40 6.51 -0.65
N ASP A 33 -6.55 5.90 0.53
CA ASP A 33 -5.52 5.89 1.58
C ASP A 33 -4.51 4.74 1.38
N PRO A 34 -3.24 5.03 1.03
CA PRO A 34 -2.23 3.99 0.85
C PRO A 34 -1.78 3.37 2.18
N LEU A 35 -2.08 3.98 3.33
CA LEU A 35 -1.77 3.41 4.65
C LEU A 35 -2.73 2.28 5.04
N THR A 36 -3.90 2.19 4.40
CA THR A 36 -4.85 1.10 4.59
C THR A 36 -4.81 0.11 3.43
N ALA A 37 -4.70 0.60 2.18
CA ALA A 37 -4.72 -0.23 0.99
C ALA A 37 -3.53 -1.19 0.90
N GLU A 38 -3.79 -2.45 0.54
CA GLU A 38 -2.76 -3.47 0.28
C GLU A 38 -2.43 -3.58 -1.21
N VAL A 39 -3.37 -3.18 -2.07
CA VAL A 39 -3.21 -3.18 -3.52
C VAL A 39 -3.27 -1.74 -4.03
N ALA A 40 -2.41 -1.41 -4.97
CA ALA A 40 -2.50 -0.17 -5.72
C ALA A 40 -2.68 -0.48 -7.19
N THR A 41 -3.48 0.30 -7.92
CA THR A 41 -3.25 0.46 -9.35
C THR A 41 -2.37 1.68 -9.59
N ILE A 42 -1.64 1.72 -10.70
CA ILE A 42 -0.74 2.84 -10.99
C ILE A 42 -0.96 3.43 -12.38
N GLY A 43 -1.03 4.76 -12.41
CA GLY A 43 -1.13 5.61 -13.58
C GLY A 43 0.15 6.40 -13.84
N ILE A 44 0.08 7.35 -14.77
CA ILE A 44 1.21 8.25 -15.04
C ILE A 44 1.08 9.52 -14.20
N ASN A 45 -0.03 10.23 -14.36
CA ASN A 45 -0.28 11.48 -13.65
C ASN A 45 -1.79 11.77 -13.57
N PRO A 46 -2.22 12.59 -12.60
CA PRO A 46 -3.61 12.98 -12.45
C PRO A 46 -4.13 13.69 -13.70
N SER A 47 -5.40 13.44 -14.03
CA SER A 47 -6.04 14.19 -15.12
C SER A 47 -6.35 15.62 -14.69
N ARG A 48 -6.23 16.59 -15.62
CA ARG A 48 -6.82 17.93 -15.42
C ARG A 48 -8.30 17.86 -15.03
N ARG A 49 -9.00 16.80 -15.45
CA ARG A 49 -10.41 16.55 -15.13
C ARG A 49 -10.70 16.29 -13.67
N GLU A 50 -9.69 16.02 -12.85
CA GLU A 50 -9.86 15.97 -11.39
C GLU A 50 -10.17 17.35 -10.80
N PHE A 51 -9.83 18.41 -11.52
CA PHE A 51 -9.94 19.80 -11.09
C PHE A 51 -10.88 20.63 -11.99
N ASP A 52 -10.95 20.32 -13.28
CA ASP A 52 -11.74 21.06 -14.29
C ASP A 52 -12.47 20.13 -15.27
N ASP A 53 -13.80 20.23 -15.35
CA ASP A 53 -14.62 19.53 -16.36
C ASP A 53 -15.49 20.51 -17.16
N GLY A 54 -14.83 21.41 -17.89
CA GLY A 54 -15.49 22.54 -18.60
C GLY A 54 -15.57 23.80 -17.73
N GLY A 55 -14.71 23.88 -16.72
CA GLY A 55 -14.66 24.86 -15.65
C GLY A 55 -14.27 24.20 -14.33
N TRP A 56 -13.69 24.98 -13.42
CA TRP A 56 -13.25 24.51 -12.10
C TRP A 56 -14.37 23.84 -11.31
N LEU A 57 -14.07 22.67 -10.76
CA LEU A 57 -14.97 21.90 -9.91
C LEU A 57 -14.98 22.50 -8.50
N ARG A 58 -16.16 22.94 -8.05
CA ARG A 58 -16.37 23.62 -6.76
C ARG A 58 -17.47 22.97 -5.94
N GLY A 59 -17.46 23.24 -4.63
CA GLY A 59 -18.46 22.75 -3.69
C GLY A 59 -18.60 21.22 -3.76
N PRO A 60 -19.83 20.66 -3.81
CA PRO A 60 -20.06 19.23 -3.91
C PRO A 60 -19.50 18.56 -5.18
N LYS A 61 -19.22 19.33 -6.24
CA LYS A 61 -18.62 18.78 -7.48
C LYS A 61 -17.10 18.64 -7.39
N ARG A 62 -16.46 19.29 -6.42
CA ARG A 62 -15.00 19.25 -6.22
C ARG A 62 -14.56 17.83 -5.87
N ARG A 63 -13.54 17.32 -6.56
CA ARG A 63 -12.98 15.99 -6.27
C ARG A 63 -11.79 16.06 -5.32
N LEU A 64 -10.91 17.03 -5.55
CA LEU A 64 -9.66 17.21 -4.81
C LEU A 64 -9.50 18.68 -4.36
N ALA A 65 -8.56 18.91 -3.46
CA ALA A 65 -8.16 20.26 -3.07
C ALA A 65 -7.65 21.08 -4.28
N THR A 66 -7.98 22.36 -4.30
CA THR A 66 -7.41 23.37 -5.19
C THR A 66 -6.89 24.52 -4.35
N LEU A 67 -5.96 25.32 -4.89
CA LEU A 67 -5.49 26.52 -4.20
C LEU A 67 -6.66 27.43 -3.81
N GLU A 68 -7.65 27.59 -4.69
CA GLU A 68 -8.89 28.33 -4.41
C GLU A 68 -9.65 27.77 -3.20
N SER A 69 -9.88 26.45 -3.16
CA SER A 69 -10.61 25.82 -2.05
C SER A 69 -9.88 25.91 -0.70
N LEU A 70 -8.56 26.05 -0.74
CA LEU A 70 -7.69 26.18 0.44
C LEU A 70 -7.47 27.64 0.86
N GLY A 71 -7.97 28.61 0.08
CA GLY A 71 -7.63 30.03 0.24
C GLY A 71 -6.13 30.32 0.09
N ALA A 72 -5.41 29.50 -0.67
CA ALA A 72 -3.97 29.64 -0.89
C ALA A 72 -3.68 30.48 -2.13
N ALA A 73 -2.60 31.28 -2.07
CA ALA A 73 -2.13 32.05 -3.22
C ALA A 73 -1.21 31.20 -4.12
N PRO A 74 -1.28 31.33 -5.45
CA PRO A 74 -0.33 30.71 -6.36
C PRO A 74 1.13 31.04 -6.01
N GLY A 75 2.01 30.05 -6.13
CA GLY A 75 3.44 30.18 -5.85
C GLY A 75 3.83 30.21 -4.37
N GLN A 76 2.87 30.19 -3.44
CA GLN A 76 3.17 30.06 -2.02
C GLN A 76 3.16 28.59 -1.58
N THR A 77 4.09 28.25 -0.68
CA THR A 77 4.06 26.97 0.02
C THR A 77 2.82 26.88 0.90
N LEU A 78 2.09 25.75 0.81
CA LEU A 78 0.92 25.52 1.65
C LEU A 78 1.28 25.52 3.14
N THR A 79 0.38 26.05 3.97
CA THR A 79 0.48 25.87 5.42
C THR A 79 0.36 24.39 5.79
N HIS A 80 0.73 24.03 7.02
CA HIS A 80 0.59 22.64 7.46
C HIS A 80 -0.88 22.18 7.42
N GLU A 81 -1.82 23.04 7.80
CA GLU A 81 -3.25 22.73 7.77
C GLU A 81 -3.79 22.58 6.35
N GLN A 82 -3.40 23.48 5.43
CA GLN A 82 -3.76 23.37 4.01
C GLN A 82 -3.21 22.08 3.39
N ALA A 83 -1.94 21.77 3.63
CA ALA A 83 -1.31 20.54 3.16
C ALA A 83 -1.98 19.29 3.74
N ARG A 84 -2.38 19.33 5.01
CA ARG A 84 -3.15 18.25 5.64
C ARG A 84 -4.51 18.05 4.96
N GLN A 85 -5.20 19.14 4.61
CA GLN A 85 -6.45 19.06 3.86
C GLN A 85 -6.27 18.44 2.46
N VAL A 86 -5.15 18.74 1.76
CA VAL A 86 -4.83 18.09 0.47
C VAL A 86 -4.72 16.58 0.65
N VAL A 87 -3.96 16.11 1.64
CA VAL A 87 -3.79 14.69 1.91
C VAL A 87 -5.11 14.05 2.32
N GLU A 88 -5.90 14.73 3.14
CA GLU A 88 -7.22 14.24 3.54
C GLU A 88 -8.19 14.10 2.37
N ASP A 89 -8.17 15.04 1.43
CA ASP A 89 -8.95 14.95 0.20
C ASP A 89 -8.49 13.81 -0.72
N CYS A 90 -7.18 13.55 -0.80
CA CYS A 90 -6.60 12.42 -1.54
C CYS A 90 -7.01 11.07 -0.92
N ASN A 91 -6.82 10.91 0.39
CA ASN A 91 -7.08 9.66 1.09
C ASN A 91 -8.57 9.27 1.07
N ARG A 92 -9.46 10.26 1.16
CA ARG A 92 -10.91 10.07 1.13
C ARG A 92 -11.49 10.00 -0.27
N TYR A 93 -10.67 10.03 -1.33
CA TYR A 93 -11.16 10.25 -2.70
C TYR A 93 -12.29 9.30 -3.10
N PHE A 94 -12.22 8.02 -2.69
CA PHE A 94 -13.20 6.99 -3.03
C PHE A 94 -14.34 6.80 -2.02
N ASP A 95 -14.42 7.64 -0.98
CA ASP A 95 -15.53 7.59 -0.03
C ASP A 95 -16.88 7.79 -0.75
N GLU A 96 -17.94 7.16 -0.22
CA GLU A 96 -19.27 7.18 -0.83
C GLU A 96 -19.87 8.60 -0.97
N ASP A 97 -19.47 9.52 -0.10
CA ASP A 97 -19.93 10.92 -0.09
C ASP A 97 -19.13 11.84 -1.04
N ARG A 98 -18.19 11.29 -1.83
CA ARG A 98 -17.30 12.05 -2.72
C ARG A 98 -17.64 11.92 -4.20
N ASN A 99 -17.38 13.01 -4.93
CA ASN A 99 -17.57 13.07 -6.38
C ASN A 99 -16.36 12.53 -7.18
N HIS A 100 -15.90 11.31 -6.90
CA HIS A 100 -14.74 10.74 -7.61
C HIS A 100 -15.01 10.53 -9.11
N TYR A 101 -13.93 10.40 -9.92
CA TYR A 101 -14.04 10.23 -11.37
C TYR A 101 -14.46 8.80 -11.78
N CYS A 102 -15.65 8.38 -11.34
CA CYS A 102 -16.15 7.01 -11.44
C CYS A 102 -16.00 6.40 -12.85
N LYS A 103 -16.29 7.18 -13.91
CA LYS A 103 -16.18 6.69 -15.30
C LYS A 103 -14.78 6.17 -15.65
N TRP A 104 -13.73 6.79 -15.13
CA TRP A 104 -12.35 6.42 -15.43
C TRP A 104 -11.87 5.24 -14.57
N PHE A 105 -12.23 5.22 -13.28
CA PHE A 105 -11.80 4.20 -12.33
C PHE A 105 -12.59 2.89 -12.41
N LYS A 106 -13.87 2.92 -12.84
CA LYS A 106 -14.76 1.74 -12.86
C LYS A 106 -14.19 0.51 -13.57
N PRO A 107 -13.49 0.60 -14.72
CA PRO A 107 -12.87 -0.57 -15.33
C PRO A 107 -11.76 -1.19 -14.48
N LEU A 108 -10.99 -0.38 -13.75
CA LEU A 108 -9.93 -0.86 -12.85
C LEU A 108 -10.52 -1.44 -11.57
N ASP A 109 -11.55 -0.79 -11.02
CA ASP A 109 -12.24 -1.26 -9.81
C ASP A 109 -12.85 -2.65 -10.03
N LYS A 110 -13.50 -2.87 -11.18
CA LYS A 110 -13.97 -4.20 -11.58
C LYS A 110 -12.86 -5.24 -11.70
N LEU A 111 -11.70 -4.84 -12.22
CA LEU A 111 -10.53 -5.73 -12.30
C LEU A 111 -10.04 -6.09 -10.89
N LEU A 112 -9.94 -5.11 -10.00
CA LEU A 112 -9.55 -5.33 -8.60
C LEU A 112 -10.51 -6.31 -7.92
N THR A 113 -11.82 -6.08 -8.02
CA THR A 113 -12.81 -6.97 -7.40
C THR A 113 -12.68 -8.40 -7.91
N ALA A 114 -12.49 -8.57 -9.22
CA ALA A 114 -12.40 -9.89 -9.83
C ALA A 114 -11.06 -10.60 -9.61
N ALA A 115 -9.95 -9.86 -9.54
CA ALA A 115 -8.61 -10.44 -9.48
C ALA A 115 -8.03 -10.53 -8.05
N VAL A 116 -8.39 -9.60 -7.17
CA VAL A 116 -7.84 -9.51 -5.80
C VAL A 116 -8.88 -9.56 -4.70
N GLY A 117 -10.18 -9.58 -5.04
CA GLY A 117 -11.26 -9.64 -4.05
C GLY A 117 -11.45 -8.36 -3.24
N GLY A 118 -10.88 -7.24 -3.70
CA GLY A 118 -10.97 -5.93 -3.06
C GLY A 118 -11.31 -4.82 -4.07
N GLY A 119 -11.41 -3.57 -3.63
CA GLY A 119 -11.73 -2.45 -4.49
C GLY A 119 -11.32 -1.10 -3.91
N TYR A 120 -11.65 -0.04 -4.63
CA TYR A 120 -11.36 1.31 -4.14
C TYR A 120 -12.31 1.73 -3.01
N GLY A 121 -13.60 1.40 -3.15
CA GLY A 121 -14.64 1.87 -2.22
C GLY A 121 -14.57 1.22 -0.83
N ASP A 122 -13.99 0.03 -0.70
CA ASP A 122 -13.79 -0.65 0.58
C ASP A 122 -12.44 -0.31 1.25
N GLY A 123 -11.60 0.50 0.59
CA GLY A 123 -10.30 0.94 1.08
C GLY A 123 -9.20 -0.12 1.05
N THR A 124 -9.45 -1.29 0.46
CA THR A 124 -8.42 -2.34 0.27
C THR A 124 -7.50 -2.04 -0.90
N ALA A 125 -7.95 -1.22 -1.85
CA ALA A 125 -7.15 -0.71 -2.95
C ALA A 125 -7.10 0.83 -3.01
N CYS A 126 -6.00 1.36 -3.53
CA CYS A 126 -5.83 2.77 -3.88
C CYS A 126 -5.32 2.93 -5.32
N HIS A 127 -5.29 4.15 -5.84
CA HIS A 127 -4.60 4.48 -7.08
C HIS A 127 -3.43 5.41 -6.79
N LEU A 128 -2.30 5.12 -7.44
CA LEU A 128 -1.08 5.91 -7.38
C LEU A 128 -0.77 6.46 -8.76
N ASP A 129 -0.01 7.54 -8.81
CA ASP A 129 0.56 8.07 -10.04
C ASP A 129 2.09 8.17 -9.92
N LEU A 130 2.77 8.08 -11.06
CA LEU A 130 4.22 8.31 -11.12
C LEU A 130 4.57 9.79 -10.87
N VAL A 131 3.68 10.69 -11.28
CA VAL A 131 3.85 12.14 -11.24
C VAL A 131 2.63 12.72 -10.54
N GLN A 132 2.85 13.45 -9.45
CA GLN A 132 1.75 13.92 -8.60
C GLN A 132 1.06 15.19 -9.10
N TRP A 133 1.48 15.69 -10.25
CA TRP A 133 1.00 16.93 -10.83
C TRP A 133 0.11 16.67 -12.05
N ALA A 134 -1.10 17.23 -12.04
CA ALA A 134 -1.95 17.23 -13.22
C ALA A 134 -1.33 18.11 -14.31
N THR A 135 -1.42 17.64 -15.55
CA THR A 135 -0.92 18.38 -16.72
C THR A 135 -2.01 18.70 -17.74
N ASP A 136 -1.88 19.85 -18.40
CA ASP A 136 -2.62 20.26 -19.58
C ASP A 136 -1.63 20.85 -20.61
N PRO A 137 -1.36 20.16 -21.74
CA PRO A 137 -2.07 18.98 -22.22
C PRO A 137 -1.76 17.71 -21.43
N VAL A 138 -2.63 16.70 -21.55
CA VAL A 138 -2.44 15.39 -20.91
C VAL A 138 -1.09 14.76 -21.30
N TRP A 139 -0.50 13.94 -20.43
CA TRP A 139 0.86 13.37 -20.57
C TRP A 139 1.30 13.00 -21.99
N GLY A 140 0.48 12.22 -22.70
CA GLY A 140 0.80 11.73 -24.05
C GLY A 140 0.93 12.84 -25.11
N LYS A 141 0.41 14.03 -24.82
CA LYS A 141 0.43 15.22 -25.69
C LYS A 141 1.44 16.28 -25.26
N LEU A 142 2.14 16.09 -24.14
CA LEU A 142 3.27 16.94 -23.78
C LEU A 142 4.34 16.83 -24.88
N ALA A 143 4.69 17.98 -25.47
CA ALA A 143 5.61 18.06 -26.60
C ALA A 143 7.07 17.95 -26.14
N ASP A 144 7.42 18.61 -25.04
CA ASP A 144 8.78 18.61 -24.53
C ASP A 144 9.09 17.32 -23.77
N ARG A 145 10.21 16.70 -24.14
CA ARG A 145 10.75 15.52 -23.46
C ARG A 145 11.43 15.88 -22.14
N ALA A 146 12.02 17.07 -22.05
CA ALA A 146 12.64 17.59 -20.83
C ALA A 146 11.59 17.79 -19.74
N ASP A 147 10.41 18.32 -20.08
CA ASP A 147 9.29 18.46 -19.14
C ASP A 147 8.84 17.11 -18.57
N LYS A 148 8.69 16.09 -19.44
CA LYS A 148 8.35 14.73 -18.99
C LYS A 148 9.41 14.17 -18.06
N GLU A 149 10.69 14.38 -18.37
CA GLU A 149 11.79 13.93 -17.54
C GLU A 149 11.81 14.64 -16.18
N ALA A 150 11.64 15.97 -16.16
CA ALA A 150 11.58 16.76 -14.93
C ALA A 150 10.42 16.31 -14.03
N LEU A 151 9.24 16.08 -14.59
CA LEU A 151 8.07 15.57 -13.87
C LEU A 151 8.33 14.16 -13.29
N LEU A 152 8.93 13.25 -14.06
CA LEU A 152 9.27 11.90 -13.58
C LEU A 152 10.33 11.92 -12.49
N GLN A 153 11.36 12.77 -12.63
CA GLN A 153 12.42 12.91 -11.63
C GLN A 153 11.89 13.49 -10.32
N GLU A 154 10.91 14.41 -10.37
CA GLU A 154 10.25 14.94 -9.18
C GLU A 154 9.37 13.88 -8.50
N GLY A 155 8.61 13.13 -9.29
CA GLY A 155 7.66 12.13 -8.78
C GLY A 155 8.31 10.87 -8.23
N ARG A 156 9.45 10.42 -8.80
CA ARG A 156 10.11 9.16 -8.41
C ARG A 156 10.42 9.07 -6.91
N PRO A 157 11.14 10.02 -6.27
CA PRO A 157 11.46 9.91 -4.84
C PRO A 157 10.22 9.83 -3.96
N HIS A 158 9.12 10.45 -4.38
CA HIS A 158 7.87 10.37 -3.66
C HIS A 158 7.22 8.99 -3.80
N LEU A 159 7.18 8.42 -5.01
CA LEU A 159 6.66 7.07 -5.20
C LEU A 159 7.47 6.03 -4.43
N GLU A 160 8.80 6.10 -4.45
CA GLU A 160 9.68 5.24 -3.65
C GLU A 160 9.35 5.35 -2.15
N LEU A 161 9.27 6.57 -1.63
CA LEU A 161 8.92 6.79 -0.23
C LEU A 161 7.52 6.29 0.11
N LEU A 162 6.55 6.51 -0.77
CA LEU A 162 5.16 6.05 -0.60
C LEU A 162 5.12 4.53 -0.54
N LEU A 163 5.75 3.83 -1.49
CA LEU A 163 5.79 2.36 -1.50
C LEU A 163 6.51 1.82 -0.26
N ALA A 164 7.63 2.42 0.14
CA ALA A 164 8.39 2.02 1.33
C ALA A 164 7.67 2.25 2.67
N ARG A 165 6.73 3.21 2.73
CA ARG A 165 6.05 3.66 3.96
C ARG A 165 4.56 3.32 4.03
N SER A 166 3.97 2.84 2.93
CA SER A 166 2.56 2.48 2.84
C SER A 166 2.28 1.01 3.21
N ASN A 167 1.01 0.61 3.16
CA ASN A 167 0.59 -0.78 3.29
C ASN A 167 0.55 -1.51 1.94
N VAL A 168 0.83 -0.83 0.83
CA VAL A 168 0.78 -1.39 -0.53
C VAL A 168 1.84 -2.49 -0.69
N ARG A 169 1.40 -3.67 -1.13
CA ARG A 169 2.25 -4.85 -1.39
C ARG A 169 2.19 -5.31 -2.84
N LEU A 170 1.13 -4.94 -3.54
CA LEU A 170 0.92 -5.26 -4.94
C LEU A 170 0.57 -3.99 -5.71
N VAL A 171 1.28 -3.75 -6.80
CA VAL A 171 1.01 -2.65 -7.72
C VAL A 171 0.60 -3.22 -9.08
N LEU A 172 -0.56 -2.80 -9.57
CA LEU A 172 -1.13 -3.18 -10.85
C LEU A 172 -0.92 -2.06 -11.89
N ALA A 173 -0.03 -2.30 -12.86
CA ALA A 173 0.33 -1.33 -13.89
C ALA A 173 -0.55 -1.47 -15.15
N ASN A 174 -1.36 -0.45 -15.40
CA ASN A 174 -2.39 -0.46 -16.45
C ASN A 174 -1.94 0.22 -17.75
N GLY A 175 -1.32 -0.56 -18.64
CA GLY A 175 -0.96 -0.13 -19.98
C GLY A 175 0.53 0.09 -20.20
N ARG A 176 0.95 -0.05 -21.46
CA ARG A 176 2.37 -0.07 -21.88
C ARG A 176 3.14 1.17 -21.46
N THR A 177 2.55 2.36 -21.56
CA THR A 177 3.23 3.61 -21.20
C THR A 177 3.63 3.64 -19.73
N VAL A 178 2.77 3.15 -18.83
CA VAL A 178 3.06 3.09 -17.38
C VAL A 178 4.20 2.13 -17.10
N ILE A 179 4.15 0.93 -17.70
CA ILE A 179 5.20 -0.09 -17.62
C ILE A 179 6.56 0.47 -18.07
N ASP A 180 6.60 1.09 -19.25
CA ASP A 180 7.83 1.62 -19.82
C ASP A 180 8.39 2.77 -18.97
N GLN A 181 7.54 3.64 -18.41
CA GLN A 181 8.02 4.69 -17.50
C GLN A 181 8.56 4.11 -16.20
N LEU A 182 7.83 3.20 -15.55
CA LEU A 182 8.27 2.52 -14.33
C LEU A 182 9.64 1.84 -14.50
N GLN A 183 9.86 1.19 -15.65
CA GLN A 183 11.15 0.60 -15.99
C GLN A 183 12.24 1.66 -16.20
N ARG A 184 11.92 2.74 -16.93
CA ARG A 184 12.85 3.82 -17.24
C ARG A 184 13.35 4.53 -15.98
N ILE A 185 12.46 4.76 -15.01
CA ILE A 185 12.83 5.40 -13.73
C ILE A 185 13.42 4.40 -12.72
N GLY A 186 13.53 3.12 -13.06
CA GLY A 186 14.22 2.11 -12.26
C GLY A 186 13.45 1.58 -11.06
N ILE A 187 12.13 1.81 -10.97
CA ILE A 187 11.30 1.33 -9.85
C ILE A 187 11.11 -0.19 -9.89
N VAL A 188 11.08 -0.76 -11.08
CA VAL A 188 10.83 -2.18 -11.29
C VAL A 188 11.55 -2.66 -12.55
N ARG A 189 12.07 -3.88 -12.47
CA ARG A 189 12.54 -4.63 -13.64
C ARG A 189 11.47 -5.62 -14.04
N TRP A 190 10.96 -5.47 -15.26
CA TRP A 190 9.89 -6.32 -15.75
C TRP A 190 10.41 -7.59 -16.40
N GLN A 191 9.68 -8.67 -16.17
CA GLN A 191 9.78 -9.94 -16.88
C GLN A 191 8.45 -10.18 -17.58
N GLU A 192 8.48 -10.45 -18.88
CA GLU A 192 7.32 -10.95 -19.61
C GLU A 192 6.99 -12.38 -19.18
N ILE A 193 5.73 -12.63 -18.85
CA ILE A 193 5.26 -13.93 -18.33
C ILE A 193 4.19 -14.58 -19.21
N GLY A 194 3.71 -13.87 -20.22
CA GLY A 194 2.73 -14.40 -21.14
C GLY A 194 2.03 -13.34 -21.96
N THR A 195 1.08 -13.78 -22.78
CA THR A 195 0.26 -12.90 -23.59
C THR A 195 -1.21 -13.33 -23.56
N LEU A 196 -2.10 -12.37 -23.74
CA LEU A 196 -3.54 -12.59 -23.88
C LEU A 196 -4.01 -12.08 -25.25
N PRO A 197 -4.82 -12.83 -26.01
CA PRO A 197 -5.43 -12.32 -27.23
C PRO A 197 -6.39 -11.14 -26.94
N LEU A 198 -6.28 -10.10 -27.77
CA LEU A 198 -7.06 -8.86 -27.77
C LEU A 198 -7.51 -8.56 -29.22
N GLY A 199 -8.52 -9.28 -29.70
CA GLY A 199 -8.92 -9.24 -31.11
C GLY A 199 -7.77 -9.68 -32.02
N LEU A 200 -7.36 -8.83 -32.96
CA LEU A 200 -6.21 -9.06 -33.85
C LEU A 200 -4.84 -8.70 -33.24
N ARG A 201 -4.82 -8.24 -31.98
CA ARG A 201 -3.60 -7.84 -31.26
C ARG A 201 -3.39 -8.73 -30.04
N THR A 202 -2.25 -8.58 -29.39
CA THR A 202 -1.92 -9.24 -28.13
C THR A 202 -1.73 -8.21 -27.03
N CYS A 203 -2.10 -8.62 -25.81
CA CYS A 203 -1.77 -7.92 -24.58
C CYS A 203 -0.68 -8.71 -23.87
N THR A 204 0.49 -8.12 -23.67
CA THR A 204 1.60 -8.73 -22.93
C THR A 204 1.34 -8.60 -21.44
N LEU A 205 1.57 -9.68 -20.69
CA LEU A 205 1.56 -9.72 -19.23
C LEU A 205 2.99 -9.68 -18.72
N LEU A 206 3.23 -8.87 -17.70
CA LEU A 206 4.54 -8.69 -17.10
C LEU A 206 4.44 -8.79 -15.58
N GLN A 207 5.48 -9.31 -14.96
CA GLN A 207 5.68 -9.28 -13.52
C GLN A 207 7.01 -8.61 -13.18
N GLY A 208 7.12 -8.09 -11.98
CA GLY A 208 8.37 -7.57 -11.44
C GLY A 208 8.30 -7.40 -9.94
N GLN A 209 9.43 -7.03 -9.35
CA GLN A 209 9.54 -6.68 -7.95
C GLN A 209 10.33 -5.38 -7.84
N GLY A 210 9.86 -4.47 -6.99
CA GLY A 210 10.62 -3.27 -6.62
C GLY A 210 11.55 -3.55 -5.43
N ASP A 211 12.46 -2.63 -5.17
CA ASP A 211 13.51 -2.79 -4.15
C ASP A 211 12.95 -2.98 -2.73
N ASP A 212 11.77 -2.43 -2.44
CA ASP A 212 11.09 -2.57 -1.14
C ASP A 212 10.28 -3.88 -0.99
N GLY A 213 10.49 -4.84 -1.90
CA GLY A 213 9.76 -6.12 -1.92
C GLY A 213 8.34 -6.04 -2.46
N VAL A 214 7.87 -4.85 -2.87
CA VAL A 214 6.57 -4.63 -3.50
C VAL A 214 6.51 -5.38 -4.84
N ARG A 215 5.46 -6.18 -5.02
CA ARG A 215 5.23 -6.91 -6.27
C ARG A 215 4.54 -6.02 -7.28
N PHE A 216 4.90 -6.20 -8.53
CA PHE A 216 4.31 -5.50 -9.66
C PHE A 216 3.75 -6.52 -10.64
N VAL A 217 2.50 -6.30 -11.06
CA VAL A 217 1.87 -7.03 -12.16
C VAL A 217 1.39 -6.00 -13.16
N GLY A 218 1.80 -6.15 -14.42
CA GLY A 218 1.51 -5.18 -15.47
C GLY A 218 0.94 -5.84 -16.70
N TRP A 219 0.20 -5.07 -17.49
CA TRP A 219 -0.26 -5.50 -18.81
C TRP A 219 -0.17 -4.37 -19.83
N SER A 220 0.12 -4.70 -21.09
CA SER A 220 0.42 -3.67 -22.11
C SER A 220 -0.80 -2.88 -22.61
N THR A 221 -2.02 -3.39 -22.40
CA THR A 221 -3.26 -2.77 -22.91
C THR A 221 -3.91 -1.88 -21.86
N ASN A 222 -4.03 -0.58 -22.13
CA ASN A 222 -4.76 0.32 -21.23
C ASN A 222 -6.27 0.00 -21.22
N LEU A 223 -6.85 -0.25 -20.04
CA LEU A 223 -8.26 -0.67 -19.91
C LEU A 223 -9.30 0.42 -20.21
N GLN A 224 -8.89 1.68 -20.17
CA GLN A 224 -9.71 2.83 -20.55
C GLN A 224 -9.64 3.10 -22.07
N ALA A 225 -8.75 2.43 -22.81
CA ALA A 225 -8.70 2.54 -24.25
C ALA A 225 -9.90 1.82 -24.88
N GLY A 226 -10.80 2.58 -25.53
CA GLY A 226 -12.04 2.03 -26.07
C GLY A 226 -11.90 1.03 -27.22
N ARG A 227 -10.74 0.93 -27.90
CA ARG A 227 -10.55 0.04 -29.05
C ARG A 227 -10.08 -1.36 -28.64
N GLY A 228 -10.99 -2.33 -28.75
CA GLY A 228 -10.70 -3.76 -28.62
C GLY A 228 -10.76 -4.32 -27.19
N VAL A 229 -10.95 -3.47 -26.18
CA VAL A 229 -11.06 -3.87 -24.77
C VAL A 229 -12.52 -4.22 -24.45
N SER A 230 -12.92 -5.46 -24.73
CA SER A 230 -14.25 -5.99 -24.39
C SER A 230 -14.37 -6.35 -22.90
N ASN A 231 -15.59 -6.61 -22.42
CA ASN A 231 -15.79 -7.16 -21.07
C ASN A 231 -15.18 -8.56 -20.93
N GLU A 232 -15.32 -9.40 -21.97
CA GLU A 232 -14.70 -10.72 -22.03
C GLU A 232 -13.16 -10.65 -21.88
N PHE A 233 -12.52 -9.67 -22.53
CA PHE A 233 -11.09 -9.45 -22.36
C PHE A 233 -10.73 -9.05 -20.92
N LYS A 234 -11.54 -8.18 -20.28
CA LYS A 234 -11.32 -7.77 -18.88
C LYS A 234 -11.47 -8.93 -17.91
N GLU A 235 -12.43 -9.82 -18.13
CA GLU A 235 -12.61 -11.04 -17.34
C GLU A 235 -11.43 -12.00 -17.50
N ARG A 236 -10.97 -12.21 -18.75
CA ARG A 236 -9.78 -13.01 -19.02
C ARG A 236 -8.50 -12.42 -18.41
N LEU A 237 -8.37 -11.10 -18.44
CA LEU A 237 -7.27 -10.39 -17.80
C LEU A 237 -7.32 -10.56 -16.27
N ALA A 238 -8.50 -10.40 -15.66
CA ALA A 238 -8.67 -10.61 -14.22
C ALA A 238 -8.30 -12.04 -13.81
N ALA A 239 -8.75 -13.04 -14.56
CA ALA A 239 -8.41 -14.45 -14.32
C ALA A 239 -6.91 -14.72 -14.45
N ALA A 240 -6.22 -14.05 -15.38
CA ALA A 240 -4.77 -14.16 -15.54
C ALA A 240 -3.99 -13.45 -14.42
N ILE A 241 -4.52 -12.35 -13.87
CA ILE A 241 -3.90 -11.59 -12.78
C ILE A 241 -4.12 -12.27 -11.43
N ALA A 242 -5.28 -12.88 -11.20
CA ALA A 242 -5.64 -13.49 -9.91
C ALA A 242 -4.54 -14.40 -9.29
N PRO A 243 -3.96 -15.38 -10.01
CA PRO A 243 -2.90 -16.22 -9.44
C PRO A 243 -1.60 -15.45 -9.17
N LEU A 244 -1.32 -14.38 -9.92
CA LEU A 244 -0.14 -13.53 -9.73
C LEU A 244 -0.33 -12.57 -8.55
N ALA A 245 -1.58 -12.21 -8.27
CA ALA A 245 -1.97 -11.28 -7.24
C ALA A 245 -2.21 -11.95 -5.89
N ALA A 246 -2.46 -13.27 -5.89
CA ALA A 246 -2.50 -14.10 -4.70
C ALA A 246 -1.33 -13.73 -3.77
N PRO A 247 -1.55 -13.63 -2.45
CA PRO A 247 -0.46 -13.43 -1.51
C PRO A 247 0.64 -14.43 -1.84
N VAL A 248 1.89 -13.96 -1.92
CA VAL A 248 2.99 -14.91 -1.88
C VAL A 248 2.84 -15.61 -0.55
N VAL A 249 2.36 -16.85 -0.58
CA VAL A 249 2.59 -17.80 0.50
C VAL A 249 4.11 -17.94 0.50
N VAL A 250 4.78 -17.13 1.31
CA VAL A 250 6.14 -17.44 1.74
C VAL A 250 5.97 -18.83 2.30
N ARG A 251 6.61 -19.80 1.61
CA ARG A 251 6.46 -21.24 1.78
C ARG A 251 6.03 -21.58 3.20
N ASP A 252 4.99 -22.42 3.31
CA ASP A 252 4.76 -23.18 4.52
C ASP A 252 6.11 -23.53 5.14
N LEU A 253 6.28 -23.21 6.42
CA LEU A 253 7.30 -23.87 7.23
C LEU A 253 6.87 -25.34 7.28
N GLU A 254 7.11 -26.07 6.20
CA GLU A 254 6.94 -27.51 6.11
C GLU A 254 7.75 -28.08 7.29
N PRO A 255 7.10 -28.74 8.25
CA PRO A 255 7.80 -29.31 9.39
C PRO A 255 8.68 -30.44 8.85
N GLY A 256 9.99 -30.19 8.75
CA GLY A 256 10.98 -31.24 8.59
C GLY A 256 11.68 -31.36 7.24
N THR A 257 11.84 -30.30 6.45
CA THR A 257 12.87 -30.30 5.38
C THR A 257 13.89 -29.17 5.56
N SER A 258 15.12 -29.58 5.87
CA SER A 258 16.35 -28.77 5.86
C SER A 258 16.48 -28.06 4.50
N ASP A 259 16.27 -26.76 4.38
CA ASP A 259 17.33 -25.73 4.53
C ASP A 259 16.72 -24.32 4.74
N GLY A 260 15.50 -24.24 5.31
CA GLY A 260 14.71 -23.01 5.44
C GLY A 260 15.21 -22.06 6.53
N ARG A 261 16.32 -21.36 6.31
CA ARG A 261 16.76 -20.25 7.17
C ARG A 261 15.74 -19.11 7.14
N LEU A 262 15.40 -18.60 8.32
CA LEU A 262 14.70 -17.32 8.43
C LEU A 262 15.76 -16.24 8.13
N GLU A 263 15.70 -15.57 6.98
CA GLU A 263 16.67 -14.51 6.66
C GLU A 263 16.43 -13.31 7.58
N VAL A 264 17.09 -13.29 8.74
CA VAL A 264 17.25 -12.06 9.53
C VAL A 264 18.11 -11.08 8.75
N ASP A 265 17.75 -9.81 8.78
CA ASP A 265 18.54 -8.79 8.06
C ASP A 265 19.93 -8.64 8.68
N ALA A 266 20.81 -7.87 8.03
CA ALA A 266 22.18 -7.63 8.52
C ALA A 266 22.25 -6.97 9.92
N SER A 267 21.12 -6.46 10.43
CA SER A 267 20.98 -5.87 11.76
C SER A 267 20.30 -6.83 12.77
N GLY A 268 20.02 -8.07 12.37
CA GLY A 268 19.37 -9.08 13.21
C GLY A 268 17.86 -8.90 13.35
N HIS A 269 17.21 -8.09 12.52
CA HIS A 269 15.76 -7.95 12.58
C HIS A 269 15.06 -9.00 11.72
N LEU A 270 13.81 -9.31 12.07
CA LEU A 270 12.95 -10.07 11.19
C LEU A 270 12.77 -9.33 9.85
N PRO A 271 12.69 -10.06 8.72
CA PRO A 271 12.35 -9.46 7.45
C PRO A 271 11.00 -8.78 7.57
N ARG A 272 10.88 -7.58 6.98
CA ARG A 272 9.61 -6.84 7.02
C ARG A 272 8.50 -7.68 6.40
N VAL A 273 7.35 -7.73 7.07
CA VAL A 273 6.10 -8.33 6.56
C VAL A 273 6.13 -9.87 6.53
N LEU A 274 6.66 -10.49 7.58
CA LEU A 274 6.47 -11.92 7.78
C LEU A 274 4.97 -12.21 8.04
N ARG A 275 4.36 -13.12 7.28
CA ARG A 275 2.99 -13.58 7.53
C ARG A 275 3.05 -15.03 8.00
N VAL A 276 2.34 -15.34 9.09
CA VAL A 276 2.29 -16.66 9.69
C VAL A 276 0.83 -17.08 9.89
N VAL A 277 0.56 -18.38 9.74
CA VAL A 277 -0.75 -18.98 10.00
C VAL A 277 -0.74 -19.61 11.39
N GLY A 278 -1.58 -19.08 12.27
CA GLY A 278 -1.75 -19.57 13.63
C GLY A 278 -0.58 -19.28 14.58
N LYS A 279 -0.75 -19.73 15.83
CA LYS A 279 0.22 -19.55 16.91
C LYS A 279 1.46 -20.44 16.73
N GLU A 280 1.31 -21.58 16.05
CA GLU A 280 2.42 -22.52 15.79
C GLU A 280 3.51 -21.90 14.93
N GLN A 281 3.15 -21.40 13.75
CA GLN A 281 4.11 -20.75 12.85
C GLN A 281 4.69 -19.47 13.45
N LEU A 282 3.90 -18.71 14.22
CA LEU A 282 4.44 -17.58 14.99
C LEU A 282 5.52 -18.02 15.98
N THR A 283 5.26 -19.09 16.73
CA THR A 283 6.20 -19.60 17.74
C THR A 283 7.48 -20.08 17.10
N GLU A 284 7.40 -20.77 15.97
CA GLU A 284 8.58 -21.18 15.20
C GLU A 284 9.38 -19.97 14.70
N ALA A 285 8.72 -18.98 14.10
CA ALA A 285 9.36 -17.77 13.61
C ALA A 285 10.06 -16.97 14.72
N LEU A 286 9.39 -16.80 15.86
CA LEU A 286 9.95 -16.10 17.02
C LEU A 286 11.08 -16.86 17.68
N ARG A 287 11.01 -18.21 17.74
CA ARG A 287 12.11 -19.04 18.27
C ARG A 287 13.36 -18.90 17.41
N ARG A 288 13.22 -19.03 16.09
CA ARG A 288 14.35 -18.86 15.16
C ARG A 288 14.99 -17.48 15.29
N TRP A 289 14.19 -16.42 15.26
CA TRP A 289 14.70 -15.07 15.47
C TRP A 289 15.38 -14.92 16.83
N TYR A 290 14.81 -15.51 17.89
CA TYR A 290 15.40 -15.45 19.21
C TYR A 290 16.77 -16.14 19.26
N ASP A 291 16.91 -17.29 18.61
CA ASP A 291 18.15 -18.07 18.59
C ASP A 291 19.23 -17.49 17.67
N GLU A 292 18.83 -16.83 16.57
CA GLU A 292 19.73 -16.36 15.51
C GLU A 292 20.12 -14.87 15.59
N SER A 293 19.42 -14.08 16.42
CA SER A 293 19.64 -12.63 16.55
C SER A 293 19.84 -12.21 18.00
N ASP A 294 20.65 -11.16 18.21
CA ASP A 294 20.78 -10.46 19.50
C ASP A 294 20.05 -9.10 19.53
N ALA A 295 19.24 -8.80 18.50
CA ALA A 295 18.51 -7.54 18.42
C ALA A 295 17.56 -7.35 19.61
N ALA A 296 17.52 -6.13 20.16
CA ALA A 296 16.71 -5.80 21.33
C ALA A 296 15.20 -5.88 21.05
N THR A 297 14.81 -5.71 19.79
CA THR A 297 13.43 -5.74 19.30
C THR A 297 13.35 -6.56 18.01
N VAL A 298 12.17 -7.09 17.71
CA VAL A 298 11.95 -7.94 16.54
C VAL A 298 12.13 -7.22 15.19
N GLY A 299 12.04 -5.89 15.19
CA GLY A 299 12.25 -5.06 13.99
C GLY A 299 12.94 -3.74 14.32
N ASP A 300 13.38 -3.04 13.27
CA ASP A 300 13.92 -1.68 13.39
C ASP A 300 12.81 -0.70 13.80
N VAL A 301 12.88 -0.25 15.06
CA VAL A 301 11.94 0.69 15.68
C VAL A 301 11.98 2.06 15.02
N GLY A 302 13.12 2.50 14.49
CA GLY A 302 13.30 3.86 13.98
C GLY A 302 12.75 4.92 14.95
N PRO A 303 12.10 6.00 14.46
CA PRO A 303 11.48 7.01 15.33
C PRO A 303 10.12 6.58 15.92
N PHE A 304 9.49 5.50 15.42
CA PHE A 304 8.15 5.07 15.83
C PHE A 304 8.01 3.54 15.80
N GLY A 305 7.76 2.96 16.97
CA GLY A 305 7.71 1.51 17.21
C GLY A 305 6.42 0.78 16.83
N GLY A 306 5.30 1.49 16.71
CA GLY A 306 3.98 0.86 16.47
C GLY A 306 3.72 0.33 15.06
N ARG A 307 4.76 -0.09 14.33
CA ARG A 307 4.66 -0.63 12.96
C ARG A 307 4.57 -2.16 13.02
N PRO A 308 3.72 -2.83 12.21
CA PRO A 308 3.68 -4.29 12.15
C PRO A 308 5.00 -4.90 11.64
N ALA A 309 5.50 -5.92 12.34
CA ALA A 309 6.61 -6.78 11.92
C ALA A 309 6.08 -8.10 11.34
N ILE A 310 5.17 -8.76 12.09
CA ILE A 310 4.56 -10.04 11.71
C ILE A 310 3.03 -9.88 11.65
N ALA A 311 2.41 -10.36 10.59
CA ALA A 311 0.95 -10.56 10.51
C ALA A 311 0.60 -12.02 10.82
N ILE A 312 -0.33 -12.23 11.74
CA ILE A 312 -0.72 -13.54 12.26
C ILE A 312 -2.17 -13.79 11.86
N ASP A 313 -2.38 -14.79 11.01
CA ASP A 313 -3.70 -15.25 10.60
C ASP A 313 -4.26 -16.20 11.66
N LEU A 314 -5.37 -15.84 12.30
CA LEU A 314 -6.02 -16.59 13.38
C LEU A 314 -7.40 -17.09 12.93
N GLY A 315 -7.60 -17.31 11.63
CA GLY A 315 -8.88 -17.72 11.06
C GLY A 315 -9.72 -16.51 10.67
N ASP A 316 -10.75 -16.19 11.44
CA ASP A 316 -11.63 -15.04 11.20
C ASP A 316 -11.01 -13.70 11.66
N GLN A 317 -9.89 -13.77 12.41
CA GLN A 317 -9.17 -12.63 12.93
C GLN A 317 -7.75 -12.52 12.35
N THR A 318 -7.24 -11.31 12.29
CA THR A 318 -5.82 -11.05 12.01
C THR A 318 -5.21 -10.24 13.13
N ALA A 319 -4.17 -10.78 13.75
CA ALA A 319 -3.33 -10.07 14.70
C ALA A 319 -2.04 -9.56 14.02
N VAL A 320 -1.42 -8.54 14.59
CA VAL A 320 -0.11 -8.05 14.18
C VAL A 320 0.80 -7.92 15.39
N LEU A 321 2.02 -8.45 15.26
CA LEU A 321 3.11 -8.25 16.21
C LEU A 321 3.96 -7.10 15.70
N ASN A 322 4.14 -6.05 16.51
CA ASN A 322 4.84 -4.84 16.09
C ASN A 322 6.36 -4.95 16.21
N VAL A 323 7.07 -4.13 15.42
CA VAL A 323 8.55 -4.05 15.36
C VAL A 323 9.19 -3.71 16.70
N ASP A 324 8.47 -3.02 17.59
CA ASP A 324 8.92 -2.67 18.94
C ASP A 324 8.76 -3.78 19.98
N THR A 325 8.27 -4.96 19.59
CA THR A 325 8.18 -6.12 20.48
C THR A 325 9.56 -6.49 20.99
N LYS A 326 9.74 -6.50 22.30
CA LYS A 326 11.03 -6.66 22.96
C LYS A 326 11.48 -8.12 22.96
N ARG A 327 12.79 -8.35 22.83
CA ARG A 327 13.41 -9.67 22.97
C ARG A 327 13.02 -10.39 24.27
N SER A 328 12.94 -9.65 25.39
CA SER A 328 12.50 -10.21 26.68
C SER A 328 11.04 -10.69 26.65
N ALA A 329 10.16 -10.00 25.92
CA ALA A 329 8.76 -10.39 25.78
C ALA A 329 8.62 -11.62 24.87
N VAL A 330 9.45 -11.72 23.82
CA VAL A 330 9.55 -12.92 22.99
C VAL A 330 10.01 -14.12 23.82
N ALA A 331 11.04 -13.96 24.66
CA ALA A 331 11.49 -15.02 25.57
C ALA A 331 10.37 -15.51 26.50
N ALA A 332 9.64 -14.57 27.11
CA ALA A 332 8.50 -14.89 27.98
C ALA A 332 7.37 -15.61 27.22
N TYR A 333 7.08 -15.20 25.98
CA TYR A 333 6.12 -15.87 25.11
C TYR A 333 6.55 -17.31 24.78
N LEU A 334 7.80 -17.51 24.37
CA LEU A 334 8.32 -18.84 24.03
C LEU A 334 8.29 -19.78 25.25
N GLU A 335 8.63 -19.28 26.43
CA GLU A 335 8.54 -20.06 27.67
C GLU A 335 7.10 -20.37 28.06
N HIS A 336 6.17 -19.43 27.86
CA HIS A 336 4.75 -19.67 28.05
C HIS A 336 4.22 -20.75 27.11
N ALA A 337 4.55 -20.67 25.81
CA ALA A 337 4.15 -21.66 24.81
C ALA A 337 4.76 -23.04 25.10
N ARG A 338 6.01 -23.09 25.59
CA ARG A 338 6.67 -24.33 26.03
C ARG A 338 5.96 -24.97 27.23
N THR A 339 5.48 -24.16 28.17
CA THR A 339 4.87 -24.63 29.41
C THR A 339 3.39 -25.00 29.25
N ASN A 340 2.63 -24.21 28.48
CA ASN A 340 1.17 -24.32 28.38
C ASN A 340 0.68 -24.88 27.04
N GLY A 341 1.59 -25.14 26.11
CA GLY A 341 1.27 -25.49 24.73
C GLY A 341 1.11 -24.26 23.84
N VAL A 342 1.40 -24.43 22.55
CA VAL A 342 1.36 -23.33 21.58
C VAL A 342 -0.05 -22.81 21.33
N ASP A 343 -1.04 -23.69 21.46
CA ASP A 343 -2.46 -23.36 21.30
C ASP A 343 -3.10 -22.80 22.57
N ALA A 344 -2.31 -22.52 23.61
CA ALA A 344 -2.81 -21.88 24.82
C ALA A 344 -3.61 -20.60 24.47
N PRO A 345 -4.76 -20.39 25.13
CA PRO A 345 -5.67 -19.31 24.80
C PRO A 345 -4.98 -17.95 24.94
N TRP A 346 -5.14 -17.09 23.94
CA TRP A 346 -4.75 -15.69 24.05
C TRP A 346 -5.97 -14.87 24.46
N ARG A 347 -5.75 -13.73 25.12
CA ARG A 347 -6.84 -12.82 25.48
C ARG A 347 -6.71 -11.51 24.72
N VAL A 348 -7.85 -10.99 24.28
CA VAL A 348 -7.97 -9.65 23.70
C VAL A 348 -8.51 -8.72 24.76
N VAL A 349 -7.74 -7.68 25.08
CA VAL A 349 -8.04 -6.71 26.13
C VAL A 349 -8.03 -5.28 25.58
N ALA A 350 -8.58 -4.35 26.34
CA ALA A 350 -8.50 -2.92 26.03
C ALA A 350 -7.04 -2.45 26.05
N ASN A 351 -6.64 -1.72 25.00
CA ASN A 351 -5.35 -1.03 24.95
C ASN A 351 -5.40 0.26 25.79
N THR A 352 -4.28 0.99 25.86
CA THR A 352 -4.18 2.23 26.65
C THR A 352 -5.09 3.37 26.17
N ARG A 353 -5.65 3.25 24.96
CA ARG A 353 -6.62 4.18 24.37
C ARG A 353 -8.07 3.69 24.48
N GLY A 354 -8.30 2.57 25.18
CA GLY A 354 -9.64 1.98 25.38
C GLY A 354 -10.13 1.07 24.26
N ASN A 355 -9.39 0.89 23.15
CA ASN A 355 -9.83 -0.03 22.09
C ASN A 355 -9.55 -1.47 22.49
N VAL A 356 -10.54 -2.35 22.38
CA VAL A 356 -10.38 -3.78 22.65
C VAL A 356 -9.69 -4.47 21.48
N ASN A 357 -8.37 -4.32 21.40
CA ASN A 357 -7.58 -4.94 20.35
C ASN A 357 -6.19 -5.40 20.80
N LYS A 358 -5.80 -5.23 22.06
CA LYS A 358 -4.49 -5.68 22.53
C LYS A 358 -4.54 -7.17 22.82
N VAL A 359 -3.63 -7.94 22.25
CA VAL A 359 -3.55 -9.39 22.43
C VAL A 359 -2.47 -9.71 23.44
N ILE A 360 -2.81 -10.47 24.49
CA ILE A 360 -1.88 -10.94 25.52
C ILE A 360 -1.90 -12.47 25.58
N PHE A 361 -0.74 -13.07 25.79
CA PHE A 361 -0.59 -14.52 25.97
C PHE A 361 -0.60 -14.94 27.44
N SER A 362 -0.53 -13.99 28.37
CA SER A 362 -0.54 -14.25 29.82
C SER A 362 -1.28 -13.12 30.55
N ASP A 363 -2.00 -13.49 31.62
CA ASP A 363 -2.63 -12.56 32.54
C ASP A 363 -1.64 -11.92 33.52
N GLU A 364 -0.42 -12.44 33.61
CA GLU A 364 0.65 -11.86 34.40
C GLU A 364 1.22 -10.61 33.71
N PRO A 365 1.05 -9.40 34.28
CA PRO A 365 1.45 -8.17 33.60
C PRO A 365 2.95 -8.09 33.28
N ALA A 366 3.78 -8.71 34.11
CA ALA A 366 5.23 -8.77 33.91
C ALA A 366 5.62 -9.63 32.70
N ALA A 367 4.91 -10.74 32.45
CA ALA A 367 5.15 -11.61 31.31
C ALA A 367 4.76 -10.93 29.98
N ALA A 368 3.70 -10.10 29.99
CA ALA A 368 3.26 -9.36 28.81
C ALA A 368 3.97 -8.00 28.61
N ALA A 369 4.96 -7.65 29.46
CA ALA A 369 5.66 -6.37 29.36
C ALA A 369 6.57 -6.33 28.13
N GLY A 370 6.33 -5.38 27.22
CA GLY A 370 7.05 -5.28 25.94
C GLY A 370 6.50 -6.22 24.85
N TRP A 371 5.37 -6.87 25.10
CA TRP A 371 4.60 -7.63 24.11
C TRP A 371 3.61 -6.71 23.40
N TYR A 372 3.84 -6.49 22.10
CA TYR A 372 3.06 -5.53 21.31
C TYR A 372 2.35 -6.24 20.17
N VAL A 373 1.35 -7.05 20.53
CA VAL A 373 0.46 -7.72 19.57
C VAL A 373 -0.93 -7.11 19.63
N TYR A 374 -1.52 -6.85 18.46
CA TYR A 374 -2.82 -6.21 18.33
C TYR A 374 -3.67 -6.83 17.23
N LEU A 375 -4.98 -6.94 17.44
CA LEU A 375 -5.93 -7.20 16.35
C LEU A 375 -6.00 -6.00 15.40
N ARG A 376 -6.05 -6.30 14.10
CA ARG A 376 -6.29 -5.31 13.03
C ARG A 376 -7.67 -4.67 13.18
N LYS A 377 -8.68 -5.47 13.52
CA LYS A 377 -10.05 -5.03 13.79
C LYS A 377 -10.32 -5.11 15.30
N PRO A 378 -10.61 -3.98 15.98
CA PRO A 378 -11.00 -4.02 17.38
C PRO A 378 -12.30 -4.79 17.58
N LEU A 379 -12.41 -5.46 18.73
CA LEU A 379 -13.64 -6.10 19.20
C LEU A 379 -14.50 -5.10 19.97
N VAL A 380 -15.77 -5.47 20.16
CA VAL A 380 -16.70 -4.71 21.02
C VAL A 380 -16.41 -4.98 22.50
N GLU A 381 -16.12 -6.23 22.84
CA GLU A 381 -15.86 -6.69 24.20
C GLU A 381 -14.61 -7.59 24.26
N PRO A 382 -13.92 -7.68 25.42
CA PRO A 382 -12.79 -8.59 25.60
C PRO A 382 -13.17 -10.03 25.27
N ALA A 383 -12.26 -10.77 24.62
CA ALA A 383 -12.50 -12.13 24.16
C ALA A 383 -11.25 -13.01 24.33
N THR A 384 -11.43 -14.31 24.12
CA THR A 384 -10.35 -15.31 24.07
C THR A 384 -10.18 -15.81 22.63
N LEU A 385 -8.94 -15.92 22.18
CA LEU A 385 -8.52 -16.41 20.86
C LEU A 385 -7.81 -17.76 20.94
#